data_AF-A0A0J0V3C0-F1
#
_entry.id   AF-A0A0J0V3C0-F1
#
_cell.length_a   1.000
_cell.length_b   1.000
_cell.length_c   1.000
_cell.angle_alpha   90.00
_cell.angle_beta   90.00
_cell.angle_gamma   90.00
#
_symmetry.space_group_name_H-M   'P 1'
#
loop_
_entity.id
_entity.type
_entity.pdbx_description
1 polymer ?
#
loop_
_entity_poly.entity_id
_entity_poly.type
_entity_poly.pdbx_seq_one_letter_code
_entity_poly.pdbx_strand_id
1 'polypeptide(L)'
;MVKQMPLYIKVNDRDNVAIVANAGGLTKGTRFPCGLTLMEDIPQGHKVALADFREGDPIVRYGEVIGYAQKRIQKGEWVKESSIRLPHPPDLHQLPIATKTPVALPPLEGYTFQGYRNADGSFGTRNLLPESVIKTRSKLPRKLDQSTKYCTRGSSPNR
;
A
#
# COMPACT_ATOMS: atom_id res chain seq x y z
N MET A 1 19.11 22.69 -17.76
CA MET A 1 18.07 21.94 -17.02
C MET A 1 17.87 20.60 -17.70
N VAL A 2 18.05 19.48 -16.99
CA VAL A 2 17.74 18.15 -17.54
C VAL A 2 16.22 18.04 -17.65
N LYS A 3 15.71 17.88 -18.88
CA LYS A 3 14.29 17.65 -19.12
C LYS A 3 13.96 16.25 -18.62
N GLN A 4 13.40 16.16 -17.41
CA GLN A 4 13.01 14.88 -16.82
C GLN A 4 11.95 14.20 -17.69
N MET A 5 12.07 12.89 -17.87
CA MET A 5 11.06 12.11 -18.58
C MET A 5 9.71 12.19 -17.83
N PRO A 6 8.58 12.33 -18.54
CA PRO A 6 7.27 12.35 -17.90
C PRO A 6 6.90 10.96 -17.40
N LEU A 7 6.50 10.89 -16.13
CA LEU A 7 6.21 9.67 -15.38
C LEU A 7 4.80 9.75 -14.78
N TYR A 8 4.07 8.65 -14.91
CA TYR A 8 2.85 8.42 -14.15
C TYR A 8 2.91 7.03 -13.49
N ILE A 9 2.12 6.84 -12.44
CA ILE A 9 1.94 5.55 -11.77
C ILE A 9 0.51 5.07 -11.99
N LYS A 10 0.38 3.91 -12.63
CA LYS A 10 -0.85 3.13 -12.78
C LYS A 10 -0.70 1.89 -11.90
N VAL A 11 -1.60 1.67 -10.95
CA VAL A 11 -1.40 0.65 -9.90
C VAL A 11 -1.94 -0.70 -10.33
N ASN A 12 -3.09 -0.71 -11.01
CA ASN A 12 -3.71 -1.92 -11.52
C ASN A 12 -3.98 -1.77 -13.03
N ASP A 13 -3.93 -2.87 -13.78
CA ASP A 13 -4.18 -2.89 -15.23
C ASP A 13 -5.58 -2.37 -15.61
N ARG A 14 -6.56 -2.53 -14.71
CA ARG A 14 -7.93 -2.03 -14.90
C ARG A 14 -8.09 -0.53 -14.65
N ASP A 15 -7.07 0.13 -14.11
CA ASP A 15 -7.17 1.55 -13.79
C ASP A 15 -7.30 2.39 -15.08
N ASN A 16 -8.23 3.34 -15.05
CA ASN A 16 -8.46 4.30 -16.13
C ASN A 16 -7.97 5.72 -15.76
N VAL A 17 -7.33 5.86 -14.61
CA VAL A 17 -6.59 7.05 -14.17
C VAL A 17 -5.18 6.65 -13.71
N ALA A 18 -4.24 7.59 -13.74
CA ALA A 18 -2.90 7.41 -13.18
C ALA A 18 -2.47 8.63 -12.36
N ILE A 19 -1.42 8.49 -11.55
CA ILE A 19 -0.88 9.59 -10.73
C ILE A 19 0.38 10.17 -11.37
N VAL A 20 0.44 11.49 -11.54
CA VAL A 20 1.66 12.18 -11.98
C VAL A 20 2.75 12.08 -10.90
N ALA A 21 3.92 11.57 -11.28
CA ALA A 21 5.01 11.26 -10.34
C ALA A 21 6.18 12.26 -10.39
N ASN A 22 6.26 13.11 -11.43
CA ASN A 22 7.33 14.09 -11.56
C ASN A 22 7.28 15.14 -10.44
N ALA A 23 8.44 15.43 -9.85
CA ALA A 23 8.59 16.53 -8.91
C ALA A 23 8.18 17.86 -9.56
N GLY A 24 7.31 18.61 -8.89
CA GLY A 24 6.77 19.88 -9.42
C GLY A 24 5.63 19.72 -10.43
N GLY A 25 5.20 18.50 -10.75
CA GLY A 25 4.12 18.24 -11.71
C GLY A 25 4.59 18.27 -13.17
N LEU A 26 3.62 18.29 -14.07
CA LEU A 26 3.83 18.33 -15.51
C LEU A 26 2.95 19.40 -16.14
N THR A 27 3.45 20.05 -17.19
CA THR A 27 2.71 21.11 -17.88
C THR A 27 1.85 20.56 -19.02
N LYS A 28 0.86 21.34 -19.43
CA LYS A 28 0.04 21.11 -20.62
C LYS A 28 0.90 20.81 -21.84
N GLY A 29 0.46 19.87 -22.66
CA GLY A 29 1.16 19.43 -23.87
C GLY A 29 2.29 18.43 -23.62
N THR A 30 2.60 18.10 -22.35
CA THR A 30 3.55 17.03 -22.04
C THR A 30 3.07 15.70 -22.62
N ARG A 31 3.92 15.04 -23.42
CA ARG A 31 3.62 13.77 -24.08
C ARG A 31 4.39 12.62 -23.44
N PHE A 32 3.66 11.57 -23.07
CA PHE A 32 4.22 10.33 -22.54
C PHE A 32 4.59 9.36 -23.67
N PRO A 33 5.52 8.42 -23.43
CA PRO A 33 5.90 7.41 -24.42
C PRO A 33 4.73 6.56 -24.93
N CYS A 34 3.70 6.32 -24.11
CA CYS A 34 2.49 5.59 -24.48
C CYS A 34 1.51 6.39 -25.37
N GLY A 35 1.86 7.61 -25.76
CA GLY A 35 1.03 8.47 -26.61
C GLY A 35 0.00 9.32 -25.86
N LEU A 36 -0.06 9.26 -24.52
CA LEU A 36 -0.86 10.17 -23.70
C LEU A 36 -0.27 11.60 -23.78
N THR A 37 -1.13 12.61 -23.92
CA THR A 37 -0.74 14.02 -23.90
C THR A 37 -1.58 14.76 -22.88
N LEU A 38 -0.96 15.61 -22.05
CA LEU A 38 -1.68 16.39 -21.04
C LEU A 38 -2.44 17.56 -21.66
N MET A 39 -3.69 17.75 -21.22
CA MET A 39 -4.59 18.82 -21.69
C MET A 39 -4.48 20.09 -20.84
N GLU A 40 -3.96 19.98 -19.62
CA GLU A 40 -3.71 21.07 -18.67
C GLU A 40 -2.47 20.77 -17.82
N ASP A 41 -2.08 21.73 -16.98
CA ASP A 41 -1.02 21.51 -15.99
C ASP A 41 -1.54 20.61 -14.86
N ILE A 42 -0.79 19.56 -14.54
CA ILE A 42 -1.17 18.58 -13.52
C ILE A 42 -0.08 18.55 -12.44
N PRO A 43 -0.39 18.95 -11.20
CA PRO A 43 0.58 18.90 -10.11
C PRO A 43 0.99 17.46 -9.77
N GLN A 44 2.15 17.32 -9.14
CA GLN A 44 2.60 16.04 -8.60
C GLN A 44 1.54 15.43 -7.67
N GLY A 45 1.39 14.10 -7.69
CA GLY A 45 0.45 13.38 -6.83
C GLY A 45 -1.01 13.42 -7.29
N HIS A 46 -1.31 14.15 -8.36
CA HIS A 46 -2.67 14.30 -8.87
C HIS A 46 -2.99 13.34 -10.01
N LYS A 47 -4.29 13.10 -10.20
CA LYS A 47 -4.84 12.11 -11.14
C LYS A 47 -4.93 12.68 -12.56
N VAL A 48 -4.38 11.96 -13.53
CA VAL A 48 -4.59 12.18 -14.97
C VAL A 48 -5.52 11.11 -15.54
N ALA A 49 -6.43 11.52 -16.41
CA ALA A 49 -7.32 10.62 -17.16
C ALA A 49 -6.54 9.84 -18.24
N LEU A 50 -6.63 8.50 -18.23
CA LEU A 50 -6.00 7.65 -19.26
C LEU A 50 -6.92 7.34 -20.45
N ALA A 51 -8.21 7.60 -20.29
CA ALA A 51 -9.26 7.44 -21.29
C ALA A 51 -10.22 8.64 -21.25
N ASP A 52 -11.08 8.77 -22.26
CA ASP A 52 -12.20 9.69 -22.21
C ASP A 52 -13.30 9.13 -21.30
N PHE A 53 -13.91 9.99 -20.51
CA PHE A 53 -15.04 9.69 -19.64
C PHE A 53 -16.23 10.55 -20.04
N ARG A 54 -17.40 9.93 -20.13
CA ARG A 54 -18.70 10.59 -20.16
C ARG A 54 -19.17 10.84 -18.73
N GLU A 55 -20.15 11.72 -18.57
CA GLU A 55 -20.84 11.86 -17.30
C GLU A 55 -21.45 10.52 -16.87
N GLY A 56 -21.25 10.15 -15.60
CA GLY A 56 -21.67 8.87 -15.03
C GLY A 56 -20.68 7.72 -15.22
N ASP A 57 -19.62 7.87 -16.03
CA ASP A 57 -18.66 6.78 -16.24
C ASP A 57 -17.86 6.49 -14.96
N PRO A 58 -17.54 5.21 -14.68
CA PRO A 58 -16.79 4.82 -13.49
C PRO A 58 -15.32 5.22 -13.60
N ILE A 59 -14.82 5.86 -12.56
CA ILE A 59 -13.40 6.16 -12.36
C ILE A 59 -12.80 5.04 -11.51
N VAL A 60 -11.82 4.34 -12.07
CA VAL A 60 -11.24 3.11 -11.51
C VAL A 60 -9.79 3.36 -11.13
N ARG A 61 -9.46 3.07 -9.87
CA ARG A 61 -8.10 3.10 -9.34
C ARG A 61 -7.92 1.96 -8.34
N TYR A 62 -6.74 1.35 -8.29
CA TYR A 62 -6.48 0.14 -7.51
C TYR A 62 -7.33 -1.08 -7.96
N GLY A 63 -7.85 -1.04 -9.19
CA GLY A 63 -8.76 -2.06 -9.72
C GLY A 63 -10.20 -1.96 -9.22
N GLU A 64 -10.54 -0.93 -8.43
CA GLU A 64 -11.86 -0.72 -7.84
C GLU A 64 -12.44 0.65 -8.27
N VAL A 65 -13.77 0.76 -8.30
CA VAL A 65 -14.46 2.02 -8.63
C VAL A 65 -14.35 2.97 -7.44
N ILE A 66 -13.65 4.10 -7.64
CA ILE A 66 -13.48 5.13 -6.60
C ILE A 66 -14.56 6.23 -6.68
N GLY A 67 -15.32 6.26 -7.78
CA GLY A 67 -16.39 7.22 -8.01
C GLY A 67 -16.79 7.27 -9.47
N TYR A 68 -17.67 8.22 -9.80
CA TYR A 68 -18.23 8.41 -11.13
C TYR A 68 -17.95 9.82 -11.62
N ALA A 69 -17.64 9.99 -12.90
CA ALA A 69 -17.41 11.30 -13.48
C ALA A 69 -18.69 12.16 -13.42
N GLN A 70 -18.61 13.38 -12.87
CA GLN A 70 -19.76 14.30 -12.80
C GLN A 70 -20.01 15.08 -14.08
N LYS A 71 -19.06 15.02 -15.01
CA LYS A 71 -19.10 15.66 -16.31
C LYS A 71 -18.19 14.87 -17.24
N ARG A 72 -18.20 15.23 -18.52
CA ARG A 72 -17.20 14.72 -19.46
C ARG A 72 -15.78 15.09 -19.00
N ILE A 73 -14.87 14.14 -19.01
CA ILE A 73 -13.44 14.33 -18.73
C ILE A 73 -12.67 13.73 -19.90
N GLN A 74 -11.81 14.52 -20.53
CA GLN A 74 -11.05 14.03 -21.69
C GLN A 74 -9.79 13.28 -21.25
N LYS A 75 -9.33 12.35 -22.09
CA LYS A 75 -8.02 11.72 -21.91
C LYS A 75 -6.94 12.80 -21.80
N GLY A 76 -6.10 12.70 -20.77
CA GLY A 76 -5.04 13.67 -20.48
C GLY A 76 -5.47 14.87 -19.64
N GLU A 77 -6.74 14.97 -19.26
CA GLU A 77 -7.26 16.00 -18.36
C GLU A 77 -6.95 15.67 -16.89
N TRP A 78 -6.93 16.70 -16.04
CA TRP A 78 -6.78 16.54 -14.60
C TRP A 78 -8.11 16.11 -13.96
N VAL A 79 -8.12 14.89 -13.41
CA VAL A 79 -9.26 14.38 -12.63
C VAL A 79 -9.25 14.96 -11.22
N LYS A 80 -9.87 16.13 -11.06
CA LYS A 80 -10.08 16.84 -9.79
C LYS A 80 -11.16 16.15 -8.96
N GLU A 81 -11.10 16.31 -7.64
CA GLU A 81 -12.10 15.76 -6.71
C GLU A 81 -13.51 16.30 -7.00
N SER A 82 -13.62 17.58 -7.35
CA SER A 82 -14.87 18.25 -7.75
C SER A 82 -15.48 17.75 -9.06
N SER A 83 -14.80 16.84 -9.77
CA SER A 83 -15.31 16.19 -10.99
C SER A 83 -15.70 14.73 -10.75
N ILE A 84 -15.63 14.27 -9.49
CA ILE A 84 -15.93 12.90 -9.07
C ILE A 84 -17.10 12.92 -8.09
N ARG A 85 -18.15 12.16 -8.41
CA ARG A 85 -19.21 11.82 -7.47
C ARG A 85 -18.86 10.51 -6.77
N LEU A 86 -18.79 10.54 -5.45
CA LEU A 86 -18.53 9.34 -4.66
C LEU A 86 -19.69 8.34 -4.76
N PRO A 87 -19.41 7.03 -4.76
CA PRO A 87 -20.44 6.02 -4.67
C PRO A 87 -21.13 6.08 -3.30
N HIS A 88 -22.40 5.74 -3.24
CA HIS A 88 -23.06 5.51 -1.95
C HIS A 88 -22.49 4.22 -1.35
N PRO A 89 -21.97 4.24 -0.11
CA PRO A 89 -21.47 3.03 0.51
C PRO A 89 -22.64 2.07 0.80
N PRO A 90 -22.49 0.75 0.53
CA PRO A 90 -23.47 -0.23 0.96
C PRO A 90 -23.49 -0.38 2.49
N ASP A 91 -24.57 -0.95 3.02
CA ASP A 91 -24.65 -1.30 4.44
C ASP A 91 -23.62 -2.39 4.80
N LEU A 92 -23.05 -2.33 6.01
CA LEU A 92 -22.11 -3.32 6.52
C LEU A 92 -22.68 -4.74 6.44
N HIS A 93 -23.96 -4.93 6.75
CA HIS A 93 -24.62 -6.23 6.72
C HIS A 93 -24.82 -6.79 5.29
N GLN A 94 -24.68 -5.95 4.27
CA GLN A 94 -24.81 -6.33 2.87
C GLN A 94 -23.45 -6.67 2.23
N LEU A 95 -22.35 -6.48 2.96
CA LEU A 95 -21.03 -6.77 2.42
C LEU A 95 -20.80 -8.29 2.29
N PRO A 96 -20.26 -8.75 1.15
CA PRO A 96 -19.92 -10.15 0.96
C PRO A 96 -18.80 -10.59 1.92
N ILE A 97 -19.02 -11.71 2.61
CA ILE A 97 -18.06 -12.28 3.56
C ILE A 97 -17.29 -13.42 2.87
N ALA A 98 -15.96 -13.40 2.98
CA ALA A 98 -15.07 -14.48 2.51
C ALA A 98 -15.21 -14.87 1.02
N THR A 99 -15.58 -13.93 0.14
CA THR A 99 -15.85 -14.21 -1.29
C THR A 99 -14.61 -14.31 -2.17
N LYS A 100 -13.45 -13.85 -1.69
CA LYS A 100 -12.17 -13.88 -2.43
C LYS A 100 -11.05 -14.38 -1.53
N THR A 101 -11.14 -15.62 -1.07
CA THR A 101 -10.06 -16.25 -0.31
C THR A 101 -8.87 -16.51 -1.23
N PRO A 102 -7.72 -15.86 -1.03
CA PRO A 102 -6.56 -16.09 -1.88
C PRO A 102 -6.02 -17.51 -1.68
N VAL A 103 -5.45 -18.07 -2.75
CA VAL A 103 -4.74 -19.34 -2.66
C VAL A 103 -3.51 -19.16 -1.78
N ALA A 104 -3.26 -20.12 -0.89
CA ALA A 104 -2.07 -20.12 -0.05
C ALA A 104 -0.82 -20.14 -0.94
N LEU A 105 0.05 -19.14 -0.76
CA LEU A 105 1.35 -19.12 -1.42
C LEU A 105 2.27 -20.18 -0.80
N PRO A 106 3.23 -20.74 -1.56
CA PRO A 106 4.22 -21.65 -1.01
C PRO A 106 4.92 -21.06 0.22
N PRO A 107 5.21 -21.87 1.25
CA PRO A 107 5.88 -21.39 2.44
C PRO A 107 7.31 -20.91 2.10
N LEU A 108 7.75 -19.85 2.78
CA LEU A 108 9.14 -19.44 2.77
C LEU A 108 9.92 -20.23 3.82
N GLU A 109 10.96 -20.94 3.40
CA GLU A 109 11.78 -21.81 4.25
C GLU A 109 13.20 -21.25 4.43
N GLY A 110 13.88 -21.67 5.50
CA GLY A 110 15.29 -21.30 5.77
C GLY A 110 15.52 -19.91 6.37
N TYR A 111 14.49 -19.07 6.46
CA TYR A 111 14.61 -17.75 7.09
C TYR A 111 14.63 -17.85 8.62
N THR A 112 15.66 -17.27 9.22
CA THR A 112 15.83 -17.17 10.67
C THR A 112 16.13 -15.73 11.08
N PHE A 113 15.94 -15.42 12.35
CA PHE A 113 16.42 -14.17 12.94
C PHE A 113 17.02 -14.43 14.32
N GLN A 114 17.88 -13.51 14.77
CA GLN A 114 18.45 -13.56 16.12
C GLN A 114 17.46 -12.90 17.10
N GLY A 115 16.89 -13.69 18.01
CA GLY A 115 15.87 -13.24 18.96
C GLY A 115 16.17 -13.69 20.39
N TYR A 116 15.45 -13.10 21.35
CA TYR A 116 15.52 -13.46 22.76
C TYR A 116 14.45 -14.51 23.05
N ARG A 117 14.86 -15.74 23.42
CA ARG A 117 13.93 -16.82 23.73
C ARG A 117 13.30 -16.63 25.12
N ASN A 118 11.98 -16.63 25.18
CA ASN A 118 11.21 -16.57 26.43
C ASN A 118 10.90 -17.98 26.97
N ALA A 119 10.49 -18.05 28.24
CA ALA A 119 10.13 -19.31 28.89
C ALA A 119 8.86 -19.97 28.31
N ASP A 120 7.95 -19.19 27.75
CA ASP A 120 6.70 -19.66 27.11
C ASP A 120 6.91 -20.17 25.67
N GLY A 121 8.14 -20.14 25.16
CA GLY A 121 8.48 -20.56 23.79
C GLY A 121 8.34 -19.46 22.73
N SER A 122 7.84 -18.28 23.09
CA SER A 122 7.88 -17.11 22.22
C SER A 122 9.30 -16.55 22.09
N PHE A 123 9.52 -15.73 21.07
CA PHE A 123 10.80 -15.06 20.83
C PHE A 123 10.60 -13.54 20.71
N GLY A 124 11.29 -12.78 21.55
CA GLY A 124 11.29 -11.33 21.53
C GLY A 124 12.30 -10.77 20.53
N THR A 125 11.94 -9.66 19.87
CA THR A 125 12.86 -8.89 19.02
C THR A 125 13.72 -7.89 19.80
N ARG A 126 13.37 -7.65 21.07
CA ARG A 126 14.09 -6.79 22.01
C ARG A 126 14.04 -7.40 23.40
N ASN A 127 15.09 -7.18 24.20
CA ASN A 127 15.13 -7.56 25.60
C ASN A 127 14.70 -6.36 26.46
N LEU A 128 13.42 -6.31 26.81
CA LEU A 128 12.84 -5.22 27.59
C LEU A 128 12.76 -5.61 29.07
N LEU A 129 13.16 -4.68 29.94
CA LEU A 129 12.95 -4.82 31.38
C LEU A 129 11.62 -4.15 31.73
N PRO A 130 10.65 -4.86 32.32
CA PRO A 130 9.41 -4.24 32.79
C PRO A 130 9.69 -3.32 33.98
N GLU A 131 8.96 -2.19 34.05
CA GLU A 131 9.13 -1.16 35.09
C GLU A 131 9.00 -1.72 36.52
N SER A 132 8.21 -2.79 36.69
CA SER A 132 8.07 -3.51 37.97
C SER A 132 9.39 -4.06 38.52
N VAL A 133 10.39 -4.32 37.67
CA VAL A 133 11.74 -4.79 38.06
C VAL A 133 12.63 -3.65 38.55
N ILE A 134 12.28 -2.39 38.26
CA ILE A 134 13.12 -1.21 38.55
C ILE A 134 12.95 -0.75 40.02
N LYS A 135 11.92 -1.22 40.74
CA LYS A 135 11.63 -0.77 42.11
C LYS A 135 12.34 -1.53 43.25
N THR A 136 13.09 -2.60 42.98
CA THR A 136 13.81 -3.36 44.02
C THR A 136 15.33 -3.18 43.92
N ARG A 137 15.85 -2.15 44.58
CA ARG A 137 17.26 -2.10 44.98
C ARG A 137 17.50 -3.16 46.07
N SER A 138 17.88 -4.37 45.68
CA SER A 138 18.92 -5.18 46.34
C SER A 138 18.96 -6.61 45.78
N LYS A 139 20.10 -6.95 45.17
CA LYS A 139 20.61 -8.31 44.94
C LYS A 139 19.69 -9.30 44.19
N LEU A 140 19.72 -9.27 42.86
CA LEU A 140 19.55 -10.49 42.06
C LEU A 140 20.78 -10.71 41.17
N PRO A 141 21.32 -11.94 41.08
CA PRO A 141 22.45 -12.25 40.21
C PRO A 141 22.01 -12.11 38.75
N ARG A 142 22.69 -11.21 38.02
CA ARG A 142 22.60 -11.06 36.57
C ARG A 142 23.21 -12.30 35.89
N LYS A 143 22.45 -13.39 35.77
CA LYS A 143 22.73 -14.38 34.72
C LYS A 143 21.98 -13.97 33.47
N LEU A 144 22.67 -13.17 32.66
CA LEU A 144 22.27 -12.88 31.29
C LEU A 144 22.76 -14.07 30.44
N ASP A 145 21.86 -15.00 30.10
CA ASP A 145 22.15 -15.95 29.04
C ASP A 145 22.09 -15.20 27.71
N GLN A 146 23.26 -14.73 27.25
CA GLN A 146 23.46 -14.10 25.94
C GLN A 146 23.61 -15.15 24.83
N SER A 147 22.99 -16.33 24.94
CA SER A 147 22.98 -17.26 23.81
C SER A 147 22.14 -16.69 22.67
N THR A 148 22.81 -16.09 21.69
CA THR A 148 22.25 -15.78 20.38
C THR A 148 21.80 -17.10 19.75
N LYS A 149 20.54 -17.48 19.95
CA LYS A 149 19.97 -18.67 19.33
C LYS A 149 19.20 -18.23 18.10
N TYR A 150 19.63 -18.75 16.95
CA TYR A 150 18.92 -18.59 15.69
C TYR A 150 17.53 -19.20 15.85
N CYS A 151 16.49 -18.36 15.70
CA CYS A 151 15.12 -18.80 15.76
C CYS A 151 14.75 -19.40 14.41
N THR A 152 14.62 -20.71 14.34
CA THR A 152 13.94 -21.41 13.24
C THR A 152 12.47 -21.56 13.60
N ARG A 153 11.56 -21.46 12.61
CA ARG A 153 10.21 -22.00 12.82
C ARG A 153 10.37 -23.49 13.08
N GLY A 154 10.10 -23.92 14.31
CA GLY A 154 9.88 -25.33 14.58
C GLY A 154 8.69 -25.78 13.73
N SER A 155 8.91 -26.79 12.90
CA SER A 155 7.83 -27.57 12.31
C SER A 155 6.96 -28.06 13.46
N SER A 156 5.75 -27.52 13.58
CA SER A 156 4.73 -28.12 14.43
C SER A 156 4.49 -29.54 13.90
N PRO A 157 4.63 -30.60 14.70
CA PRO A 157 4.17 -31.91 14.26
C PRO A 157 2.65 -31.82 14.20
N ASN A 158 2.10 -31.83 12.98
CA ASN A 158 0.69 -32.15 12.80
C ASN A 158 0.45 -33.51 13.48
N ARG A 159 -0.35 -33.47 14.54
CA ARG A 159 -1.06 -34.60 15.12
C ARG A 159 -2.54 -34.23 15.06
#